data_AF-A0A078FWE7-F1
#
_entry.id   AF-A0A078FWE7-F1
#
_cell.length_a   1.000
_cell.length_b   1.000
_cell.length_c   1.000
_cell.angle_alpha   90.00
_cell.angle_beta   90.00
_cell.angle_gamma   90.00
#
_symmetry.space_group_name_H-M   'P 1'
#
loop_
_entity.id
_entity.type
_entity.pdbx_description
1 polymer ?
#
loop_
_entity_poly.entity_id
_entity_poly.type
_entity_poly.pdbx_seq_one_letter_code
_entity_poly.pdbx_strand_id
1 'polypeptide(L)' 'MSRFTHILLSRRPGGSLRGPKGVDTSEYLIENSKCTCVGVQKKGGQNGGYVLNTKTHKNFWLLA' A
#
# COMPACT_ATOMS: atom_id res chain seq x y z
N MET A 1 19.65 -8.78 -16.32
CA MET A 1 18.45 -8.79 -15.46
C MET A 1 18.05 -7.37 -15.11
N SER A 2 17.03 -6.78 -15.74
CA SER A 2 16.49 -5.50 -15.29
C SER A 2 14.99 -5.45 -15.56
N ARG A 3 14.19 -5.71 -14.53
CA ARG A 3 12.72 -5.60 -14.53
C ARG A 3 12.25 -5.06 -13.17
N PHE A 4 12.84 -3.95 -12.71
CA PHE A 4 12.55 -3.38 -11.38
C PHE A 4 11.51 -2.25 -11.38
N THR A 5 10.84 -1.99 -12.49
CA THR A 5 9.86 -0.90 -12.58
C THR A 5 8.54 -1.38 -13.18
N HIS A 6 7.77 -2.13 -12.39
CA HIS A 6 6.33 -2.15 -12.56
C HIS A 6 5.72 -1.18 -11.55
N ILE A 7 5.94 0.13 -11.76
CA ILE A 7 5.20 1.16 -11.05
C ILE A 7 3.79 1.12 -11.63
N LEU A 8 2.93 0.27 -11.06
CA LEU A 8 1.51 0.28 -11.36
C LEU A 8 0.90 1.52 -10.68
N LEU A 9 1.15 2.71 -11.25
CA LEU A 9 0.49 3.94 -10.84
C LEU A 9 -0.96 3.88 -11.32
N SER A 10 -1.78 3.07 -10.63
CA SER A 10 -3.23 3.12 -10.75
C SER A 10 -3.71 4.39 -10.05
N ARG A 11 -3.56 5.56 -10.71
CA ARG A 11 -4.35 6.76 -10.37
C ARG A 11 -5.80 6.48 -10.73
N ARG A 12 -6.50 5.68 -9.91
CA ARG A 12 -7.95 5.55 -10.00
C ARG A 12 -8.58 6.79 -9.38
N PRO A 13 -9.36 7.58 -10.13
CA PRO A 13 -10.11 8.69 -9.56
C PRO A 13 -11.17 8.11 -8.62
N GLY A 14 -11.12 8.50 -7.34
CA GLY A 14 -12.21 8.34 -6.39
C GLY A 14 -12.80 6.93 -6.24
N GLY A 15 -12.22 6.10 -5.40
CA GLY A 15 -12.84 4.85 -4.99
C GLY A 15 -12.16 4.25 -3.78
N SER A 16 -12.64 4.62 -2.59
CA SER A 16 -12.30 3.89 -1.37
C SER A 16 -12.78 2.45 -1.56
N LEU A 17 -11.86 1.48 -1.59
CA LEU A 17 -12.17 0.05 -1.53
C LEU A 17 -12.68 -0.36 -0.13
N ARG A 18 -13.42 0.51 0.57
CA ARG A 18 -14.18 0.18 1.78
C ARG A 18 -15.40 -0.69 1.41
N GLY A 19 -15.14 -1.82 0.76
CA GLY A 19 -16.02 -2.97 0.73
C GLY A 19 -15.72 -3.86 1.93
N PRO A 20 -16.73 -4.44 2.59
CA PRO A 20 -16.52 -5.27 3.77
C PRO A 20 -15.73 -6.52 3.36
N LYS A 21 -14.49 -6.63 3.85
CA LYS A 21 -13.55 -7.76 3.68
C LYS A 21 -12.91 -7.91 2.28
N GLY A 22 -12.61 -6.79 1.60
CA GLY A 22 -11.67 -6.83 0.46
C GLY A 22 -10.23 -6.96 0.96
N VAL A 23 -9.54 -8.04 0.60
CA VAL A 23 -8.08 -8.14 0.78
C VAL A 23 -7.45 -6.95 0.06
N ASP A 24 -6.73 -6.11 0.81
CA ASP A 24 -6.06 -4.96 0.22
C ASP A 24 -5.03 -5.46 -0.80
N THR A 25 -5.07 -4.91 -2.01
CA THR A 25 -4.18 -5.35 -3.10
C THR A 25 -2.71 -5.13 -2.72
N SER A 26 -2.42 -4.10 -1.91
CA SER A 26 -1.08 -3.87 -1.41
C SER A 26 -0.66 -4.97 -0.43
N GLU A 27 -1.53 -5.45 0.46
CA GLU A 27 -1.25 -6.61 1.32
C GLU A 27 -0.93 -7.87 0.51
N TYR A 28 -1.73 -8.17 -0.51
CA TYR A 28 -1.48 -9.34 -1.37
C TYR A 28 -0.12 -9.26 -2.07
N LEU A 29 0.22 -8.10 -2.62
CA LEU A 29 1.51 -7.88 -3.29
C LEU A 29 2.68 -7.96 -2.31
N ILE A 30 2.54 -7.40 -1.11
CA ILE A 30 3.56 -7.51 -0.06
C ILE A 30 3.84 -8.97 0.27
N GLU A 31 2.81 -9.79 0.45
CA GLU A 31 2.96 -11.18 0.87
C GLU A 31 3.56 -12.09 -0.22
N ASN A 32 3.17 -11.86 -1.48
CA ASN A 32 3.52 -12.70 -2.63
C ASN A 32 4.73 -12.20 -3.45
N SER A 33 5.23 -11.00 -3.18
CA SER A 33 6.43 -10.48 -3.82
C SER A 33 7.69 -11.25 -3.39
N LYS A 34 8.60 -11.45 -4.35
CA LYS A 34 9.93 -12.06 -4.13
C LYS A 34 10.99 -11.06 -3.68
N CYS A 35 10.63 -9.78 -3.60
CA CYS A 35 11.52 -8.66 -3.28
C CYS A 35 10.91 -7.81 -2.16
N THR A 36 11.69 -6.85 -1.65
CA THR A 36 11.18 -5.88 -0.67
C THR A 36 10.03 -5.07 -1.26
N CYS A 37 8.83 -5.28 -0.73
CA CYS A 37 7.61 -4.58 -1.13
C CYS A 37 7.03 -3.82 0.05
N VAL A 38 6.60 -2.60 -0.22
CA VAL A 38 6.01 -1.68 0.76
C VAL A 38 4.67 -1.20 0.22
N GLY A 39 3.59 -1.46 0.96
CA GLY A 39 2.27 -0.91 0.71
C GLY A 39 2.11 0.41 1.43
N VAL A 40 1.62 1.43 0.73
CA VAL A 40 1.43 2.78 1.27
C VAL A 40 -0.04 3.14 1.17
N GLN A 41 -0.68 3.39 2.31
CA GLN A 41 -2.07 3.81 2.38
C GLN A 41 -2.15 5.22 2.95
N LYS A 42 -2.87 6.13 2.27
CA LYS A 42 -3.14 7.46 2.81
C LYS A 42 -4.08 7.33 3.99
N LYS A 43 -3.66 7.82 5.17
CA LYS A 43 -4.54 7.83 6.35
C LYS A 43 -5.44 9.06 6.25
N GLY A 44 -6.75 8.84 6.15
CA GLY A 44 -7.74 9.93 6.16
C GLY A 44 -7.88 10.52 7.56
N GLY A 45 -7.67 11.83 7.69
CA GLY A 45 -7.79 12.57 8.96
C GLY A 45 -7.20 13.98 8.88
N GLN A 46 -7.45 14.80 9.91
CA GLN A 46 -7.04 16.21 9.97
C GLN A 46 -5.51 16.42 9.96
N ASN A 47 -4.74 15.42 10.43
CA ASN A 47 -3.27 15.45 10.48
C ASN A 47 -2.57 14.83 9.26
N GLY A 48 -3.32 14.38 8.23
CA GLY A 48 -2.71 13.73 7.07
C GLY A 48 -1.84 12.50 7.42
N GLY A 49 -0.87 12.21 6.56
CA GLY A 49 0.09 11.11 6.76
C GLY A 49 -0.23 9.81 6.02
N TYR A 50 0.70 8.87 6.15
CA TYR A 50 0.69 7.59 5.44
C TYR A 50 0.90 6.43 6.40
N VAL A 51 0.23 5.32 6.14
CA VAL A 51 0.51 4.04 6.79
C VAL A 51 1.32 3.19 5.82
N LEU A 52 2.43 2.66 6.32
CA LEU A 52 3.33 1.78 5.60
C LEU A 52 3.17 0.35 6.13
N ASN A 53 2.99 -0.59 5.21
CA ASN A 53 2.95 -2.02 5.46
C ASN A 53 4.04 -2.72 4.66
N THR A 54 4.67 -3.71 5.27
CA THR A 54 5.70 -4.57 4.69
C THR A 54 5.47 -6.00 5.17
N LYS A 55 6.26 -6.93 4.65
CA LYS A 55 6.13 -8.35 5.00
C LYS A 55 6.42 -8.61 6.49
N THR A 56 7.35 -7.86 7.07
CA THR A 56 7.78 -8.04 8.47
C THR A 56 7.18 -7.02 9.43
N HIS A 57 6.80 -5.83 8.95
CA HIS A 57 6.24 -4.76 9.77
C HIS A 57 4.96 -4.22 9.14
N LYS A 58 3.88 -4.18 9.93
CA LYS A 58 2.58 -3.63 9.52
C LYS A 58 2.21 -2.42 10.38
N ASN A 59 1.39 -1.53 9.84
CA ASN A 59 0.81 -0.36 10.48
C ASN A 59 1.83 0.70 10.94
N PHE A 60 2.94 0.85 10.23
CA PHE A 60 3.91 1.89 10.55
C PHE A 60 3.37 3.26 10.10
N TRP A 61 3.21 4.20 11.03
CA TRP A 61 2.59 5.50 10.73
C TRP A 61 3.64 6.57 10.50
N LEU A 62 3.62 7.16 9.29
CA LEU A 62 4.49 8.26 8.90
C LEU A 62 3.69 9.56 8.84
N LEU A 63 4.06 10.50 9.70
CA LEU A 63 3.62 11.90 9.63
C LEU A 63 4.51 12.60 8.60
N ALA A 64 3.90 13.34 7.66
CA ALA A 64 4.59 14.06 6.59
C ALA A 64 4.26 15.55 6.67
#